data_AF-A0A1Q6LHF1-F1
#
_entry.id   AF-A0A1Q6LHF1-F1
#
_cell.length_a   1.000
_cell.length_b   1.000
_cell.length_c   1.000
_cell.angle_alpha   90.00
_cell.angle_beta   90.00
_cell.angle_gamma   90.00
#
_symmetry.space_group_name_H-M   'P 1'
#
loop_
_entity.id
_entity.type
_entity.pdbx_description
1 polymer ?
#
loop_
_entity_poly.entity_id
_entity_poly.type
_entity_poly.pdbx_seq_one_letter_code
_entity_poly.pdbx_strand_id
1 'polypeptide(L)'
;MDWQQGKKSDVPGLDPLVALNHYHYLDNAENGRLPLILPPYSGPGAHRYPLGFSGDTAQSWRVLHFQPYFTATAANVGYTWWSHDIGGHYLGERNEELYLRWLQLGVFSPILRLHSTSNDLMGKEPWRYRPDVCAAAKDWLRLRHRLIPYLYTMDARTHREGLALCEPLYYAYPGAEEAYDKAYGNGYLFGSQLLVYPITSPQKKQLGMGAVDAWIPPGRWTDLFTGAVYTGPLCLTLHRELTEMPVLAKAGAILPLSDDPGNACGNPGDFTLYEDNGQTDFDTHKAETQITQQLQGSTLTVTVAPTAGDCTVLPKKRQLTLVFKDLEPSVLTCAEAEVTQNAAGEATVILTDYDPTVGTQLHLQGATYRKAVPVNARVLNIFCRWQGSNAHKTECYRLFKIAKTKEELRRALKCTRLPGTVRRAVEETLLQTDA
;
A
#
# COMPACT_ATOMS: atom_id res chain seq x y z
N MET A 1 16.95 6.77 18.54
CA MET A 1 18.37 6.75 18.13
C MET A 1 18.59 5.63 17.14
N ASP A 2 19.33 5.88 16.05
CA ASP A 2 19.84 4.86 15.11
C ASP A 2 21.27 4.54 15.53
N TRP A 3 21.57 3.26 15.75
CA TRP A 3 22.89 2.88 16.23
C TRP A 3 23.25 1.43 15.91
N GLN A 4 24.54 1.20 15.72
CA GLN A 4 25.11 -0.11 15.39
C GLN A 4 26.22 -0.40 16.41
N GLN A 5 26.23 -1.61 16.96
CA GLN A 5 27.32 -2.05 17.84
C GLN A 5 27.79 -3.44 17.45
N GLY A 6 29.10 -3.64 17.52
CA GLY A 6 29.70 -4.96 17.37
C GLY A 6 29.47 -5.83 18.60
N LYS A 7 29.77 -7.13 18.49
CA LYS A 7 29.59 -8.13 19.55
C LYS A 7 30.62 -8.04 20.70
N LYS A 8 31.38 -6.95 20.79
CA LYS A 8 32.45 -6.81 21.80
C LYS A 8 31.86 -6.28 23.09
N SER A 9 32.02 -7.05 24.16
CA SER A 9 31.60 -6.72 25.52
C SER A 9 32.68 -7.20 26.49
N ASP A 10 32.91 -6.43 27.56
CA ASP A 10 33.79 -6.83 28.66
C ASP A 10 33.14 -7.90 29.56
N VAL A 11 31.84 -8.16 29.38
CA VAL A 11 31.09 -9.22 30.07
C VAL A 11 31.05 -10.48 29.18
N PRO A 12 31.69 -11.60 29.58
CA PRO A 12 31.68 -12.83 28.81
C PRO A 12 30.25 -13.33 28.53
N GLY A 13 29.95 -13.61 27.27
CA GLY A 13 28.66 -14.16 26.82
C GLY A 13 27.52 -13.14 26.70
N LEU A 14 27.75 -11.87 27.04
CA LEU A 14 26.75 -10.81 26.85
C LEU A 14 26.82 -10.26 25.42
N ASP A 15 25.71 -10.33 24.68
CA ASP A 15 25.53 -9.51 23.49
C ASP A 15 25.17 -8.07 23.93
N PRO A 16 26.07 -7.09 23.73
CA PRO A 16 25.86 -5.74 24.22
C PRO A 16 24.67 -5.05 23.52
N LEU A 17 24.32 -5.45 22.29
CA LEU A 17 23.22 -4.85 21.55
C LEU A 17 21.88 -5.13 22.23
N VAL A 18 21.66 -6.35 22.72
CA VAL A 18 20.43 -6.72 23.44
C VAL A 18 20.32 -5.93 24.74
N ALA A 19 21.40 -5.90 25.52
CA ALA A 19 21.43 -5.20 26.81
C ALA A 19 21.17 -3.70 26.63
N LEU A 20 21.76 -3.09 25.61
CA LEU A 20 21.60 -1.67 25.43
C LEU A 20 20.26 -1.29 24.82
N ASN A 21 19.71 -2.11 23.93
CA ASN A 21 18.34 -1.90 23.47
C ASN A 21 17.37 -1.87 24.65
N HIS A 22 17.57 -2.75 25.64
CA HIS A 22 16.80 -2.72 26.89
C HIS A 22 16.94 -1.40 27.64
N TYR A 23 18.16 -1.00 28.00
CA TYR A 23 18.37 0.19 28.82
C TYR A 23 17.98 1.48 28.11
N HIS A 24 18.30 1.63 26.83
CA HIS A 24 17.88 2.81 26.06
C HIS A 24 16.37 2.87 25.86
N TYR A 25 15.70 1.73 25.71
CA TYR A 25 14.24 1.71 25.63
C TYR A 25 13.61 2.18 26.94
N LEU A 26 14.09 1.68 28.09
CA LEU A 26 13.61 2.10 29.40
C LEU A 26 13.89 3.59 29.68
N ASP A 27 15.10 4.06 29.39
CA ASP A 27 15.51 5.47 29.54
C ASP A 27 14.61 6.40 28.70
N ASN A 28 14.31 6.03 27.45
CA ASN A 28 13.37 6.80 26.61
C ASN A 28 11.94 6.83 27.18
N ALA A 29 11.55 5.83 27.97
CA ALA A 29 10.20 5.72 28.53
C ALA A 29 10.02 6.53 29.82
N GLU A 30 11.10 6.94 30.51
CA GLU A 30 11.03 7.61 31.82
C GLU A 30 10.19 8.91 31.80
N ASN A 31 10.10 9.58 30.65
CA ASN A 31 9.34 10.81 30.48
C ASN A 31 7.83 10.58 30.19
N GLY A 32 7.33 9.35 30.33
CA GLY A 32 5.92 8.98 30.09
C GLY A 32 5.51 8.89 28.61
N ARG A 33 6.45 9.18 27.70
CA ARG A 33 6.25 9.07 26.24
C ARG A 33 6.56 7.66 25.75
N LEU A 34 5.95 7.28 24.63
CA LEU A 34 6.27 6.01 23.97
C LEU A 34 7.75 5.99 23.55
N PRO A 35 8.56 5.07 24.09
CA PRO A 35 9.99 5.00 23.77
C PRO A 35 10.24 4.55 22.34
N LEU A 36 11.23 5.17 21.69
CA LEU A 36 11.55 4.91 20.29
C LEU A 36 13.06 4.73 20.08
N ILE A 37 13.46 3.50 19.76
CA ILE A 37 14.83 3.15 19.35
C ILE A 37 14.79 2.45 17.99
N LEU A 38 15.87 2.55 17.21
CA LEU A 38 15.99 1.88 15.90
C LEU A 38 17.32 1.13 15.80
N PRO A 39 17.45 -0.04 16.47
CA PRO A 39 18.62 -0.91 16.35
C PRO A 39 18.56 -1.88 15.15
N PRO A 40 19.69 -2.47 14.74
CA PRO A 40 19.68 -3.63 13.86
C PRO A 40 19.13 -4.87 14.59
N TYR A 41 18.91 -5.95 13.85
CA TYR A 41 18.41 -7.20 14.42
C TYR A 41 19.40 -7.82 15.43
N SER A 42 18.94 -8.01 16.67
CA SER A 42 19.71 -8.60 17.77
C SER A 42 19.31 -10.04 18.12
N GLY A 43 18.49 -10.68 17.28
CA GLY A 43 18.02 -12.05 17.48
C GLY A 43 16.56 -12.15 17.94
N PRO A 44 16.06 -13.38 18.16
CA PRO A 44 14.70 -13.61 18.62
C PRO A 44 14.39 -12.86 19.92
N GLY A 45 13.21 -12.23 19.99
CA GLY A 45 12.82 -11.39 21.12
C GLY A 45 13.19 -9.90 20.97
N ALA A 46 13.96 -9.53 19.93
CA ALA A 46 14.29 -8.13 19.64
C ALA A 46 13.07 -7.22 19.44
N HIS A 47 11.94 -7.78 18.99
CA HIS A 47 10.67 -7.05 18.79
C HIS A 47 10.08 -6.44 20.06
N ARG A 48 10.58 -6.80 21.26
CA ARG A 48 10.27 -6.08 22.51
C ARG A 48 10.70 -4.62 22.46
N TYR A 49 11.63 -4.30 21.56
CA TYR A 49 12.07 -2.95 21.21
C TYR A 49 11.72 -2.75 19.73
N PRO A 50 10.52 -2.22 19.44
CA PRO A 50 9.70 -2.66 18.32
C PRO A 50 10.24 -2.31 16.94
N LEU A 51 11.09 -1.30 16.80
CA LEU A 51 11.61 -0.91 15.49
C LEU A 51 12.94 -1.58 15.20
N GLY A 52 13.06 -2.14 14.00
CA GLY A 52 14.31 -2.67 13.47
C GLY A 52 14.72 -2.01 12.17
N PHE A 53 16.00 -2.08 11.81
CA PHE A 53 16.43 -1.72 10.46
C PHE A 53 17.42 -2.72 9.85
N SER A 54 17.41 -2.79 8.52
CA SER A 54 18.19 -3.76 7.73
C SER A 54 19.69 -3.54 7.68
N GLY A 55 20.22 -2.50 8.33
CA GLY A 55 21.58 -2.03 8.11
C GLY A 55 21.73 -1.23 6.82
N ASP A 56 22.98 -0.90 6.51
CA ASP A 56 23.39 -0.06 5.40
C ASP A 56 23.11 -0.76 4.06
N THR A 57 22.10 -0.29 3.33
CA THR A 57 21.71 -0.89 2.04
C THR A 57 22.47 -0.26 0.87
N ALA A 58 23.01 -1.08 -0.04
CA ALA A 58 23.62 -0.55 -1.26
C ALA A 58 22.55 -0.04 -2.26
N GLN A 59 22.79 1.09 -2.93
CA GLN A 59 21.88 1.64 -3.94
C GLN A 59 21.92 0.81 -5.23
N SER A 60 21.09 -0.24 -5.31
CA SER A 60 20.96 -1.08 -6.51
C SER A 60 19.60 -1.75 -6.62
N TRP A 61 19.20 -2.08 -7.85
CA TRP A 61 17.98 -2.85 -8.13
C TRP A 61 17.98 -4.23 -7.48
N ARG A 62 19.14 -4.88 -7.37
CA ARG A 62 19.25 -6.18 -6.69
C ARG A 62 18.87 -6.08 -5.22
N VAL A 63 19.30 -5.00 -4.55
CA VAL A 63 18.96 -4.78 -3.14
C VAL A 63 17.48 -4.41 -3.02
N LEU A 64 16.95 -3.50 -3.83
CA LEU A 64 15.52 -3.19 -3.84
C LEU A 64 14.67 -4.45 -4.11
N HIS A 65 15.08 -5.34 -5.00
CA HIS A 65 14.37 -6.58 -5.27
C HIS A 65 14.27 -7.52 -4.07
N PHE A 66 15.23 -7.47 -3.14
CA PHE A 66 15.21 -8.28 -1.93
C PHE A 66 14.33 -7.68 -0.81
N GLN A 67 14.18 -6.35 -0.76
CA GLN A 67 13.54 -5.66 0.36
C GLN A 67 12.07 -6.06 0.63
N PRO A 68 11.18 -6.25 -0.37
CA PRO A 68 9.80 -6.66 -0.11
C PRO A 68 9.71 -8.01 0.59
N TYR A 69 10.34 -9.03 0.00
CA TYR A 69 10.44 -10.37 0.59
C TYR A 69 11.00 -10.31 2.02
N PHE A 70 12.09 -9.57 2.21
CA PHE A 70 12.74 -9.47 3.52
C PHE A 70 11.86 -8.78 4.56
N THR A 71 11.16 -7.70 4.17
CA THR A 71 10.25 -6.96 5.04
C THR A 71 9.05 -7.82 5.46
N ALA A 72 8.42 -8.53 4.51
CA ALA A 72 7.29 -9.41 4.82
C ALA A 72 7.72 -10.60 5.69
N THR A 73 8.85 -11.22 5.38
CA THR A 73 9.32 -12.41 6.13
C THR A 73 9.88 -12.09 7.52
N ALA A 74 10.13 -10.81 7.85
CA ALA A 74 10.47 -10.39 9.21
C ALA A 74 9.35 -10.73 10.22
N ALA A 75 8.09 -10.78 9.77
CA ALA A 75 6.96 -11.22 10.57
C ALA A 75 7.10 -12.65 11.10
N ASN A 76 7.83 -13.55 10.40
CA ASN A 76 8.05 -14.94 10.83
C ASN A 76 8.87 -15.05 12.13
N VAL A 77 9.63 -14.00 12.48
CA VAL A 77 10.42 -13.92 13.72
C VAL A 77 9.87 -12.88 14.69
N GLY A 78 8.63 -12.43 14.45
CA GLY A 78 7.93 -11.45 15.28
C GLY A 78 8.43 -10.02 15.11
N TYR A 79 9.29 -9.72 14.12
CA TYR A 79 9.81 -8.36 13.92
C TYR A 79 8.93 -7.59 12.95
N THR A 80 7.81 -7.07 13.48
CA THR A 80 6.69 -6.55 12.67
C THR A 80 6.90 -5.12 12.17
N TRP A 81 7.71 -4.31 12.86
CA TRP A 81 8.05 -2.93 12.49
C TRP A 81 9.48 -2.82 11.96
N TRP A 82 9.69 -3.41 10.78
CA TRP A 82 10.97 -3.44 10.09
C TRP A 82 11.18 -2.22 9.18
N SER A 83 12.40 -1.69 9.16
CA SER A 83 12.85 -0.59 8.29
C SER A 83 13.99 -1.03 7.38
N HIS A 84 14.15 -0.29 6.30
CA HIS A 84 15.32 -0.30 5.44
C HIS A 84 15.55 1.11 4.90
N ASP A 85 16.76 1.40 4.43
CA ASP A 85 17.09 2.74 3.96
C ASP A 85 16.47 3.01 2.59
N ILE A 86 15.36 3.75 2.59
CA ILE A 86 14.58 4.00 1.38
C ILE A 86 15.39 4.87 0.42
N GLY A 87 15.54 4.38 -0.81
CA GLY A 87 16.39 4.98 -1.83
C GLY A 87 17.86 4.53 -1.75
N GLY A 88 18.21 3.68 -0.79
CA GLY A 88 19.51 3.07 -0.57
C GLY A 88 20.53 3.95 0.17
N HIS A 89 21.24 3.36 1.13
CA HIS A 89 22.14 4.04 2.06
C HIS A 89 23.41 4.61 1.40
N TYR A 90 24.17 3.75 0.72
CA TYR A 90 25.52 4.02 0.22
C TYR A 90 25.82 3.24 -1.07
N LEU A 91 26.99 3.47 -1.67
CA LEU A 91 27.42 2.92 -2.97
C LEU A 91 26.42 3.18 -4.10
N GLY A 92 26.70 2.62 -5.28
CA GLY A 92 25.85 2.70 -6.45
C GLY A 92 25.93 4.04 -7.18
N GLU A 93 24.95 4.27 -8.05
CA GLU A 93 24.87 5.44 -8.91
C GLU A 93 23.50 6.09 -8.76
N ARG A 94 23.44 7.40 -9.02
CA ARG A 94 22.18 8.14 -9.00
C ARG A 94 21.22 7.57 -10.05
N ASN A 95 20.10 7.03 -9.59
CA ASN A 95 19.04 6.51 -10.43
C ASN A 95 17.68 6.96 -9.87
N GLU A 96 17.02 7.86 -10.60
CA GLU A 96 15.77 8.46 -10.12
C GLU A 96 14.58 7.48 -10.18
N GLU A 97 14.62 6.55 -11.13
CA GLU A 97 13.62 5.48 -11.22
C GLU A 97 13.74 4.55 -10.02
N LEU A 98 14.96 4.11 -9.69
CA LEU A 98 15.25 3.29 -8.52
C LEU A 98 14.81 3.98 -7.23
N TYR A 99 15.14 5.26 -7.06
CA TYR A 99 14.73 6.05 -5.91
C TYR A 99 13.19 6.06 -5.76
N LEU A 100 12.47 6.39 -6.83
CA LEU A 100 11.02 6.49 -6.78
C LEU A 100 10.35 5.13 -6.56
N ARG A 101 10.85 4.05 -7.18
CA ARG A 101 10.38 2.67 -6.90
C ARG A 101 10.63 2.24 -5.46
N TRP A 102 11.75 2.66 -4.88
CA TRP A 102 12.05 2.38 -3.48
C TRP A 102 11.14 3.19 -2.54
N LEU A 103 10.90 4.46 -2.84
CA LEU A 103 9.96 5.28 -2.09
C LEU A 103 8.54 4.71 -2.12
N GLN A 104 8.10 4.23 -3.29
CA GLN A 104 6.82 3.53 -3.45
C GLN A 104 6.70 2.33 -2.51
N LEU A 105 7.70 1.46 -2.48
CA LEU A 105 7.79 0.38 -1.49
C LEU A 105 7.72 0.92 -0.05
N GLY A 106 8.47 1.99 0.23
CA GLY A 106 8.54 2.62 1.54
C GLY A 106 7.21 3.12 2.09
N VAL A 107 6.32 3.64 1.22
CA VAL A 107 4.96 4.05 1.60
C VAL A 107 4.14 2.90 2.18
N PHE A 108 4.35 1.69 1.67
CA PHE A 108 3.68 0.45 2.14
C PHE A 108 4.65 -0.48 2.88
N SER A 109 5.68 0.08 3.52
CA SER A 109 6.52 -0.62 4.48
C SER A 109 6.13 -0.19 5.91
N PRO A 110 6.53 -0.94 6.95
CA PRO A 110 6.21 -0.55 8.32
C PRO A 110 6.75 0.83 8.67
N ILE A 111 8.01 1.11 8.29
CA ILE A 111 8.66 2.39 8.56
C ILE A 111 9.04 3.08 7.23
N LEU A 112 8.58 4.32 7.03
CA LEU A 112 9.05 5.18 5.93
C LEU A 112 10.18 6.08 6.45
N ARG A 113 11.43 5.68 6.17
CA ARG A 113 12.63 6.44 6.50
C ARG A 113 13.55 6.63 5.29
N LEU A 114 13.61 7.87 4.80
CA LEU A 114 14.61 8.29 3.83
C LEU A 114 15.94 8.45 4.56
N HIS A 115 16.93 7.60 4.25
CA HIS A 115 18.21 7.61 4.93
C HIS A 115 19.36 7.31 3.96
N SER A 116 20.50 7.95 4.20
CA SER A 116 21.73 7.73 3.45
C SER A 116 22.96 8.05 4.29
N THR A 117 24.10 7.59 3.81
CA THR A 117 25.40 7.97 4.35
C THR A 117 25.55 9.50 4.37
N SER A 118 26.33 10.02 5.33
CA SER A 118 26.57 11.45 5.50
C SER A 118 27.44 12.00 4.36
N ASN A 119 26.83 12.18 3.19
CA ASN A 119 27.43 12.67 1.97
C ASN A 119 26.41 13.55 1.22
N ASP A 120 26.77 14.81 0.98
CA ASP A 120 25.90 15.82 0.36
C ASP A 120 25.37 15.44 -1.03
N LEU A 121 26.09 14.56 -1.75
CA LEU A 121 25.71 14.08 -3.07
C LEU A 121 24.71 12.92 -3.04
N MET A 122 24.51 12.31 -1.87
CA MET A 122 23.70 11.10 -1.69
C MET A 122 22.41 11.35 -0.89
N GLY A 123 22.07 12.62 -0.66
CA GLY A 123 20.82 13.02 -0.02
C GLY A 123 19.59 12.44 -0.73
N LYS A 124 18.56 12.12 0.08
CA LYS A 124 17.31 11.47 -0.36
C LYS A 124 16.13 12.43 -0.40
N GLU A 125 16.37 13.71 -0.18
CA GLU A 125 15.32 14.72 -0.15
C GLU A 125 14.70 14.88 -1.56
N PRO A 126 13.36 14.82 -1.70
CA PRO A 126 12.71 14.82 -3.00
C PRO A 126 13.09 15.98 -3.93
N TRP A 127 13.37 17.17 -3.37
CA TRP A 127 13.73 18.37 -4.14
C TRP A 127 15.12 18.30 -4.78
N ARG A 128 15.92 17.29 -4.46
CA ARG A 128 17.19 17.04 -5.16
C ARG A 128 17.02 16.27 -6.46
N TYR A 129 15.83 15.74 -6.76
CA TYR A 129 15.50 14.94 -7.95
C TYR A 129 14.87 15.78 -9.07
N ARG A 130 14.79 15.24 -10.30
CA ARG A 130 14.12 15.94 -11.41
C ARG A 130 12.70 16.38 -11.02
N PRO A 131 12.18 17.48 -11.59
CA PRO A 131 10.88 18.02 -11.19
C PRO A 131 9.73 17.02 -11.21
N ASP A 132 9.68 16.12 -12.20
CA ASP A 132 8.64 15.10 -12.32
C ASP A 132 8.76 14.02 -11.22
N VAL A 133 9.97 13.62 -10.87
CA VAL A 133 10.24 12.66 -9.79
C VAL A 133 9.99 13.29 -8.42
N CYS A 134 10.36 14.57 -8.24
CA CYS A 134 10.07 15.34 -7.04
C CYS A 134 8.56 15.47 -6.80
N ALA A 135 7.79 15.78 -7.84
CA ALA A 135 6.33 15.84 -7.76
C ALA A 135 5.73 14.49 -7.36
N ALA A 136 6.09 13.42 -8.07
CA ALA A 136 5.62 12.07 -7.74
C ALA A 136 6.00 11.65 -6.31
N ALA A 137 7.23 11.91 -5.88
CA ALA A 137 7.69 11.61 -4.53
C ALA A 137 6.90 12.36 -3.45
N LYS A 138 6.53 13.62 -3.69
CA LYS A 138 5.66 14.38 -2.78
C LYS A 138 4.28 13.76 -2.67
N ASP A 139 3.70 13.30 -3.77
CA ASP A 139 2.38 12.68 -3.77
C ASP A 139 2.39 11.35 -3.00
N TRP A 140 3.45 10.55 -3.15
CA TRP A 140 3.67 9.33 -2.36
C TRP A 140 3.87 9.61 -0.87
N LEU A 141 4.67 10.61 -0.51
CA LEU A 141 4.89 11.00 0.89
C LEU A 141 3.59 11.54 1.53
N ARG A 142 2.80 12.31 0.79
CA ARG A 142 1.48 12.76 1.24
C ARG A 142 0.52 11.58 1.40
N LEU A 143 0.52 10.61 0.49
CA LEU A 143 -0.27 9.40 0.64
C LEU A 143 0.12 8.64 1.93
N ARG A 144 1.42 8.51 2.22
CA ARG A 144 1.87 7.93 3.50
C ARG A 144 1.30 8.68 4.70
N HIS A 145 1.32 10.01 4.67
CA HIS A 145 0.74 10.83 5.74
C HIS A 145 -0.77 10.59 5.89
N ARG A 146 -1.49 10.58 4.76
CA ARG A 146 -2.92 10.28 4.74
C ARG A 146 -3.23 8.87 5.26
N LEU A 147 -2.33 7.91 5.12
CA LEU A 147 -2.49 6.52 5.59
C LEU A 147 -2.25 6.34 7.10
N ILE A 148 -1.73 7.33 7.82
CA ILE A 148 -1.50 7.25 9.28
C ILE A 148 -2.68 6.62 10.05
N PRO A 149 -3.94 6.99 9.81
CA PRO A 149 -5.10 6.29 10.35
C PRO A 149 -5.05 4.76 10.27
N TYR A 150 -4.83 4.28 9.05
CA TYR A 150 -4.78 2.88 8.74
C TYR A 150 -3.58 2.22 9.41
N LEU A 151 -2.41 2.86 9.32
CA LEU A 151 -1.17 2.37 9.90
C LEU A 151 -1.26 2.27 11.42
N TYR A 152 -1.83 3.28 12.07
CA TYR A 152 -1.92 3.36 13.52
C TYR A 152 -2.86 2.31 14.09
N THR A 153 -3.97 2.07 13.42
CA THR A 153 -4.83 0.96 13.82
C THR A 153 -4.22 -0.40 13.50
N MET A 154 -3.47 -0.55 12.41
CA MET A 154 -2.72 -1.78 12.17
C MET A 154 -1.59 -1.99 13.19
N ASP A 155 -1.04 -0.92 13.76
CA ASP A 155 -0.14 -1.00 14.91
C ASP A 155 -0.87 -1.54 16.15
N ALA A 156 -2.05 -0.97 16.47
CA ALA A 156 -2.87 -1.45 17.58
C ALA A 156 -3.32 -2.92 17.41
N ARG A 157 -3.58 -3.35 16.17
CA ARG A 157 -3.83 -4.76 15.83
C ARG A 157 -2.58 -5.61 16.02
N THR A 158 -1.42 -5.13 15.58
CA THR A 158 -0.14 -5.81 15.80
C THR A 158 0.14 -6.00 17.29
N HIS A 159 -0.08 -4.96 18.10
CA HIS A 159 0.10 -5.00 19.54
C HIS A 159 -0.82 -6.03 20.23
N ARG A 160 -2.11 -6.06 19.86
CA ARG A 160 -3.12 -6.91 20.50
C ARG A 160 -3.14 -8.35 20.02
N GLU A 161 -2.99 -8.55 18.70
CA GLU A 161 -3.19 -9.84 18.04
C GLU A 161 -1.87 -10.48 17.60
N GLY A 162 -0.77 -9.74 17.59
CA GLY A 162 0.52 -10.22 17.08
C GLY A 162 0.58 -10.33 15.54
N LEU A 163 -0.41 -9.78 14.83
CA LEU A 163 -0.51 -9.84 13.37
C LEU A 163 0.19 -8.63 12.74
N ALA A 164 1.17 -8.88 11.87
CA ALA A 164 2.05 -7.83 11.38
C ALA A 164 1.35 -6.92 10.37
N LEU A 165 1.86 -5.70 10.20
CA LEU A 165 1.42 -4.82 9.11
C LEU A 165 1.82 -5.38 7.73
N CYS A 166 2.97 -6.02 7.59
CA CYS A 166 3.38 -6.68 6.34
C CYS A 166 3.42 -8.19 6.56
N GLU A 167 2.52 -8.93 5.92
CA GLU A 167 2.41 -10.38 6.07
C GLU A 167 2.66 -11.10 4.73
N PRO A 168 3.51 -12.13 4.69
CA PRO A 168 3.66 -12.97 3.51
C PRO A 168 2.32 -13.61 3.11
N LEU A 169 2.09 -13.84 1.82
CA LEU A 169 0.80 -14.33 1.33
C LEU A 169 0.38 -15.67 1.95
N TYR A 170 1.35 -16.53 2.28
CA TYR A 170 1.09 -17.83 2.90
C TYR A 170 0.51 -17.75 4.32
N TYR A 171 0.53 -16.59 4.99
CA TYR A 171 -0.16 -16.42 6.27
C TYR A 171 -1.68 -16.52 6.10
N ALA A 172 -2.23 -15.83 5.09
CA ALA A 172 -3.66 -15.84 4.81
C ALA A 172 -4.09 -16.99 3.90
N TYR A 173 -3.17 -17.52 3.08
CA TYR A 173 -3.45 -18.56 2.10
C TYR A 173 -2.49 -19.77 2.22
N PRO A 174 -2.44 -20.44 3.37
CA PRO A 174 -1.48 -21.53 3.62
C PRO A 174 -1.71 -22.78 2.74
N GLY A 175 -2.90 -22.92 2.14
CA GLY A 175 -3.24 -24.04 1.25
C GLY A 175 -2.96 -23.80 -0.23
N ALA A 176 -2.51 -22.61 -0.63
CA ALA A 176 -2.23 -22.28 -2.02
C ALA A 176 -0.73 -22.38 -2.31
N GLU A 177 -0.32 -23.22 -3.26
CA GLU A 177 1.09 -23.40 -3.62
C GLU A 177 1.72 -22.09 -4.13
N GLU A 178 0.94 -21.28 -4.86
CA GLU A 178 1.36 -19.99 -5.38
C GLU A 178 1.73 -18.99 -4.27
N ALA A 179 1.15 -19.12 -3.07
CA ALA A 179 1.50 -18.28 -1.93
C ALA A 179 2.96 -18.48 -1.47
N TYR A 180 3.58 -19.61 -1.82
CA TYR A 180 4.96 -19.98 -1.50
C TYR A 180 5.92 -19.85 -2.69
N ASP A 181 5.41 -19.58 -3.90
CA ASP A 181 6.25 -19.49 -5.10
C ASP A 181 7.14 -18.24 -5.05
N LYS A 182 8.44 -18.44 -5.30
CA LYS A 182 9.43 -17.37 -5.36
C LYS A 182 9.12 -16.32 -6.43
N ALA A 183 8.41 -16.69 -7.50
CA ALA A 183 7.97 -15.75 -8.53
C ALA A 183 7.05 -14.65 -7.96
N TYR A 184 6.31 -14.95 -6.88
CA TYR A 184 5.38 -14.03 -6.22
C TYR A 184 5.86 -13.61 -4.83
N GLY A 185 7.07 -14.00 -4.43
CA GLY A 185 7.60 -13.80 -3.08
C GLY A 185 7.83 -12.33 -2.65
N ASN A 186 7.72 -11.39 -3.59
CA ASN A 186 7.72 -9.95 -3.29
C ASN A 186 6.32 -9.37 -3.07
N GLY A 187 5.27 -10.18 -3.25
CA GLY A 187 3.90 -9.84 -2.87
C GLY A 187 3.67 -10.07 -1.38
N TYR A 188 2.92 -9.17 -0.75
CA TYR A 188 2.54 -9.28 0.66
C TYR A 188 1.19 -8.61 0.92
N LEU A 189 0.53 -9.04 1.99
CA LEU A 189 -0.61 -8.34 2.56
C LEU A 189 -0.11 -7.15 3.37
N PHE A 190 -0.71 -5.99 3.16
CA PHE A 190 -0.43 -4.77 3.91
C PHE A 190 -1.62 -4.43 4.79
N GLY A 191 -1.52 -4.80 6.07
CA GLY A 191 -2.58 -4.78 7.04
C GLY A 191 -3.69 -5.76 6.66
N SER A 192 -4.93 -5.42 7.00
CA SER A 192 -6.08 -6.30 6.75
C SER A 192 -6.70 -6.13 5.35
N GLN A 193 -6.38 -5.05 4.63
CA GLN A 193 -7.20 -4.61 3.48
C GLN A 193 -6.48 -4.66 2.12
N LEU A 194 -5.16 -4.63 2.10
CA LEU A 194 -4.39 -4.38 0.88
C LEU A 194 -3.47 -5.54 0.51
N LEU A 195 -3.30 -5.75 -0.79
CA LEU A 195 -2.31 -6.63 -1.41
C LEU A 195 -1.34 -5.77 -2.22
N VAL A 196 -0.05 -5.83 -1.89
CA VAL A 196 0.97 -4.95 -2.47
C VAL A 196 1.98 -5.77 -3.26
N TYR A 197 2.28 -5.32 -4.47
CA TYR A 197 3.32 -5.90 -5.33
C TYR A 197 4.28 -4.81 -5.81
N PRO A 198 5.37 -4.54 -5.08
CA PRO A 198 6.32 -3.49 -5.46
C PRO A 198 7.03 -3.82 -6.79
N ILE A 199 7.19 -2.81 -7.65
CA ILE A 199 8.00 -2.95 -8.86
C ILE A 199 9.47 -2.72 -8.50
N THR A 200 10.25 -3.80 -8.51
CA THR A 200 11.66 -3.78 -8.09
C THR A 200 12.63 -4.01 -9.25
N SER A 201 12.25 -3.65 -10.48
CA SER A 201 13.12 -3.75 -11.64
C SER A 201 12.93 -2.57 -12.59
N PRO A 202 13.95 -2.23 -13.42
CA PRO A 202 13.84 -1.12 -14.36
C PRO A 202 12.66 -1.27 -15.33
N GLN A 203 12.06 -0.13 -15.69
CA GLN A 203 11.00 -0.05 -16.69
C GLN A 203 11.42 -0.70 -18.01
N LYS A 204 10.48 -1.36 -18.65
CA LYS A 204 10.68 -1.95 -19.97
C LYS A 204 10.60 -0.85 -21.02
N LYS A 205 11.72 -0.60 -21.71
CA LYS A 205 11.86 0.44 -22.75
C LYS A 205 10.76 0.40 -23.82
N GLN A 206 10.23 -0.78 -24.13
CA GLN A 206 9.17 -0.94 -25.14
C GLN A 206 7.84 -0.31 -24.74
N LEU A 207 7.55 -0.13 -23.45
CA LEU A 207 6.30 0.46 -22.96
C LEU A 207 6.49 1.69 -22.06
N GLY A 208 7.70 1.92 -21.54
CA GLY A 208 7.92 2.93 -20.50
C GLY A 208 7.18 2.60 -19.20
N MET A 209 6.98 1.31 -18.91
CA MET A 209 6.25 0.82 -17.74
C MET A 209 7.11 -0.18 -16.97
N GLY A 210 6.94 -0.18 -15.65
CA GLY A 210 7.48 -1.21 -14.76
C GLY A 210 6.58 -2.45 -14.79
N ALA A 211 7.13 -3.58 -14.36
CA ALA A 211 6.40 -4.85 -14.33
C ALA A 211 6.78 -5.67 -13.10
N VAL A 212 5.82 -6.41 -12.56
CA VAL A 212 5.99 -7.35 -11.45
C VAL A 212 5.08 -8.55 -11.67
N ASP A 213 5.61 -9.76 -11.45
CA ASP A 213 4.81 -10.98 -11.48
C ASP A 213 4.04 -11.12 -10.16
N ALA A 214 2.77 -11.48 -10.25
CA ALA A 214 1.85 -11.48 -9.13
C ALA A 214 0.91 -12.69 -9.18
N TRP A 215 0.56 -13.17 -7.99
CA TRP A 215 -0.57 -14.04 -7.76
C TRP A 215 -1.62 -13.29 -6.95
N ILE A 216 -2.78 -13.06 -7.55
CA ILE A 216 -3.93 -12.44 -6.91
C ILE A 216 -4.74 -13.56 -6.27
N PRO A 217 -4.93 -13.57 -4.93
CA PRO A 217 -5.67 -14.62 -4.24
C PRO A 217 -7.17 -14.63 -4.57
N PRO A 218 -7.91 -15.70 -4.21
CA PRO A 218 -9.35 -15.79 -4.43
C PRO A 218 -10.12 -14.55 -3.94
N GLY A 219 -11.03 -14.06 -4.78
CA GLY A 219 -11.86 -12.89 -4.49
C GLY A 219 -11.69 -11.78 -5.52
N ARG A 220 -12.47 -10.71 -5.34
CA ARG A 220 -12.43 -9.52 -6.18
C ARG A 220 -11.49 -8.48 -5.56
N TRP A 221 -10.62 -7.91 -6.38
CA TRP A 221 -9.58 -6.97 -5.98
C TRP A 221 -9.56 -5.76 -6.91
N THR A 222 -9.48 -4.56 -6.36
CA THR A 222 -9.42 -3.30 -7.12
C THR A 222 -8.07 -2.63 -6.91
N ASP A 223 -7.35 -2.36 -7.99
CA ASP A 223 -6.12 -1.57 -7.93
C ASP A 223 -6.45 -0.11 -7.61
N LEU A 224 -5.86 0.40 -6.52
CA LEU A 224 -6.19 1.72 -5.96
C LEU A 224 -5.85 2.90 -6.87
N PHE A 225 -4.89 2.74 -7.78
CA PHE A 225 -4.37 3.83 -8.60
C PHE A 225 -4.97 3.81 -10.00
N THR A 226 -5.12 2.62 -10.56
CA THR A 226 -5.63 2.44 -11.93
C THR A 226 -7.13 2.19 -11.99
N GLY A 227 -7.77 1.82 -10.87
CA GLY A 227 -9.16 1.36 -10.82
C GLY A 227 -9.40 0.01 -11.52
N ALA A 228 -8.32 -0.68 -11.94
CA ALA A 228 -8.44 -1.97 -12.59
C ALA A 228 -8.92 -3.03 -11.60
N VAL A 229 -9.92 -3.81 -12.01
CA VAL A 229 -10.52 -4.87 -11.19
C VAL A 229 -10.02 -6.23 -11.64
N TYR A 230 -9.64 -7.08 -10.69
CA TYR A 230 -9.18 -8.44 -10.92
C TYR A 230 -10.00 -9.41 -10.06
N THR A 231 -10.30 -10.59 -10.61
CA THR A 231 -10.95 -11.68 -9.87
C THR A 231 -9.97 -12.84 -9.80
N GLY A 232 -9.49 -13.15 -8.59
CA GLY A 232 -8.58 -14.28 -8.34
C GLY A 232 -9.33 -15.59 -8.03
N PRO A 233 -8.61 -16.73 -7.93
CA PRO A 233 -7.16 -16.84 -7.99
C PRO A 233 -6.61 -16.61 -9.39
N LEU A 234 -5.53 -15.82 -9.51
CA LEU A 234 -5.01 -15.41 -10.81
C LEU A 234 -3.50 -15.11 -10.79
N CYS A 235 -2.74 -15.81 -11.62
CA CYS A 235 -1.33 -15.49 -11.88
C CYS A 235 -1.19 -14.60 -13.12
N LEU A 236 -0.48 -13.47 -13.00
CA LEU A 236 -0.28 -12.52 -14.09
C LEU A 236 0.94 -11.63 -13.85
N THR A 237 1.33 -10.86 -14.87
CA THR A 237 2.30 -9.77 -14.72
C THR A 237 1.55 -8.44 -14.70
N LEU A 238 1.70 -7.66 -13.63
CA LEU A 238 1.09 -6.34 -13.46
C LEU A 238 2.03 -5.26 -14.01
N HIS A 239 1.52 -4.33 -14.81
CA HIS A 239 2.29 -3.24 -15.43
C HIS A 239 1.82 -1.88 -14.94
N ARG A 240 2.74 -1.03 -14.48
CA ARG A 240 2.41 0.33 -14.03
C ARG A 240 3.39 1.37 -14.56
N GLU A 241 2.90 2.59 -14.67
CA GLU A 241 3.74 3.74 -14.97
C GLU A 241 4.77 4.00 -13.87
N LEU A 242 5.65 4.97 -14.09
CA LEU A 242 6.67 5.31 -13.09
C LEU A 242 6.05 5.85 -11.81
N THR A 243 4.95 6.60 -11.91
CA THR A 243 4.28 7.29 -10.80
C THR A 243 3.40 6.38 -9.96
N GLU A 244 3.18 5.14 -10.38
CA GLU A 244 2.23 4.20 -9.78
C GLU A 244 2.90 2.86 -9.47
N MET A 245 2.32 2.08 -8.56
CA MET A 245 2.66 0.66 -8.39
C MET A 245 1.41 -0.15 -8.04
N PRO A 246 1.42 -1.48 -8.24
CA PRO A 246 0.25 -2.30 -7.92
C PRO A 246 -0.01 -2.36 -6.41
N VAL A 247 -1.16 -1.82 -6.01
CA VAL A 247 -1.72 -1.94 -4.67
C VAL A 247 -3.21 -2.22 -4.85
N LEU A 248 -3.62 -3.42 -4.47
CA LEU A 248 -4.96 -3.92 -4.70
C LEU A 248 -5.71 -4.00 -3.39
N ALA A 249 -6.86 -3.35 -3.31
CA ALA A 249 -7.78 -3.46 -2.18
C ALA A 249 -8.77 -4.61 -2.42
N LYS A 250 -9.00 -5.42 -1.39
CA LYS A 250 -10.01 -6.48 -1.44
C LYS A 250 -11.40 -5.86 -1.56
N ALA A 251 -12.35 -6.54 -2.20
CA ALA A 251 -13.74 -6.09 -2.20
C ALA A 251 -14.26 -5.94 -0.76
N GLY A 252 -14.93 -4.81 -0.50
CA GLY A 252 -15.37 -4.44 0.84
C GLY A 252 -14.28 -3.82 1.72
N ALA A 253 -13.07 -3.60 1.19
CA ALA A 253 -12.03 -2.91 1.93
C ALA A 253 -12.44 -1.48 2.26
N ILE A 254 -12.16 -1.07 3.50
CA ILE A 254 -12.19 0.34 3.86
C ILE A 254 -10.82 0.80 4.33
N LEU A 255 -10.42 1.95 3.81
CA LEU A 255 -9.13 2.58 4.05
C LEU A 255 -9.37 3.93 4.70
N PRO A 256 -9.20 4.05 6.02
CA PRO A 256 -9.26 5.33 6.68
C PRO A 256 -8.09 6.18 6.22
N LEU A 257 -8.40 7.41 5.79
CA LEU A 257 -7.42 8.38 5.33
C LEU A 257 -7.61 9.69 6.08
N SER A 258 -6.51 10.30 6.50
CA SER A 258 -6.52 11.65 7.03
C SER A 258 -6.69 12.63 5.86
N ASP A 259 -7.49 13.67 6.08
CA ASP A 259 -7.58 14.84 5.20
C ASP A 259 -6.78 16.03 5.75
N ASP A 260 -5.99 15.81 6.83
CA ASP A 260 -5.11 16.85 7.38
C ASP A 260 -3.97 17.15 6.40
N PRO A 261 -3.88 18.39 5.85
CA PRO A 261 -2.82 18.78 4.94
C PRO A 261 -1.50 19.11 5.67
N GLY A 262 -1.51 19.19 7.00
CA GLY A 262 -0.34 19.43 7.83
C GLY A 262 0.53 18.19 8.01
N ASN A 263 1.64 18.34 8.75
CA ASN A 263 2.47 17.23 9.24
C ASN A 263 2.07 16.78 10.66
N ALA A 264 0.99 17.35 11.21
CA ALA A 264 0.36 16.86 12.41
C ALA A 264 -0.74 15.89 11.95
N CYS A 265 -0.88 14.76 12.63
CA CYS A 265 -1.93 13.80 12.33
C CYS A 265 -2.68 13.50 13.62
N GLY A 266 -3.94 13.92 13.69
CA GLY A 266 -4.91 13.37 14.65
C GLY A 266 -5.37 11.96 14.21
N ASN A 267 -6.09 11.27 15.09
CA ASN A 267 -6.47 9.87 14.90
C ASN A 267 -7.79 9.67 14.04
N PRO A 268 -7.93 8.63 13.15
CA PRO A 268 -9.04 8.57 12.11
C PRO A 268 -9.56 7.18 11.53
N GLY A 269 -10.81 6.94 11.04
CA GLY A 269 -11.40 5.54 10.91
C GLY A 269 -12.21 4.92 9.73
N ASP A 270 -12.18 3.55 9.68
CA ASP A 270 -13.05 2.40 9.25
C ASP A 270 -12.17 1.12 9.21
N PHE A 271 -12.70 -0.10 9.36
CA PHE A 271 -12.25 -1.11 10.30
C PHE A 271 -12.46 -0.68 11.74
N THR A 272 -12.04 -1.45 12.74
CA THR A 272 -12.04 -0.96 14.12
C THR A 272 -11.00 0.13 14.22
N LEU A 273 -11.37 1.36 13.88
CA LEU A 273 -10.49 2.51 14.07
C LEU A 273 -10.04 2.51 15.51
N TYR A 274 -8.74 2.51 15.72
CA TYR A 274 -8.12 2.75 17.00
C TYR A 274 -7.54 4.17 17.10
N GLU A 275 -7.89 4.87 18.18
CA GLU A 275 -7.37 6.20 18.52
C GLU A 275 -6.96 6.22 20.00
N ASP A 276 -5.86 6.90 20.34
CA ASP A 276 -5.46 7.11 21.74
C ASP A 276 -4.77 8.47 21.96
N ASN A 277 -4.22 8.68 23.16
CA ASN A 277 -3.54 9.91 23.54
C ASN A 277 -2.03 9.97 23.15
N GLY A 278 -1.50 8.94 22.49
CA GLY A 278 -0.10 8.81 22.07
C GLY A 278 0.91 8.64 23.22
N GLN A 279 0.44 8.31 24.43
CA GLN A 279 1.25 8.20 25.64
C GLN A 279 1.26 6.77 26.18
N THR A 280 2.13 6.48 27.15
CA THR A 280 2.31 5.12 27.70
C THR A 280 1.09 4.56 28.43
N ASP A 281 0.12 5.40 28.79
CA ASP A 281 -1.15 5.04 29.43
C ASP A 281 -2.31 4.87 28.43
N PHE A 282 -1.98 4.68 27.15
CA PHE A 282 -2.92 4.49 26.03
C PHE A 282 -4.02 3.47 26.31
N ASP A 283 -3.73 2.42 27.09
CA ASP A 283 -4.70 1.38 27.39
C ASP A 283 -5.94 1.88 28.15
N THR A 284 -5.79 2.96 28.91
CA THR A 284 -6.90 3.62 29.62
C THR A 284 -7.47 4.84 28.87
N HIS A 285 -6.78 5.32 27.83
CA HIS A 285 -7.14 6.49 27.04
C HIS A 285 -7.22 6.14 25.56
N LYS A 286 -8.06 5.15 25.24
CA LYS A 286 -8.29 4.69 23.86
C LYS A 286 -9.76 4.75 23.49
N ALA A 287 -10.00 5.02 22.23
CA ALA A 287 -11.30 5.05 21.60
C ALA A 287 -11.32 4.16 20.36
N GLU A 288 -12.41 3.42 20.18
CA GLU A 288 -12.60 2.52 19.05
C GLU A 288 -13.89 2.78 18.30
N THR A 289 -13.79 3.05 17.00
CA THR A 289 -14.96 3.25 16.14
C THR A 289 -15.06 2.10 15.15
N GLN A 290 -16.08 1.26 15.31
CA GLN A 290 -16.33 0.19 14.35
C GLN A 290 -17.08 0.75 13.15
N ILE A 291 -16.59 0.46 11.96
CA ILE A 291 -17.30 0.81 10.74
C ILE A 291 -17.43 -0.45 9.87
N THR A 292 -18.60 -0.59 9.25
CA THR A 292 -19.00 -1.79 8.51
C THR A 292 -19.78 -1.41 7.27
N GLN A 293 -19.76 -2.30 6.28
CA GLN A 293 -20.56 -2.16 5.08
C GLN A 293 -21.20 -3.49 4.68
N GLN A 294 -22.41 -3.40 4.14
CA GLN A 294 -23.15 -4.56 3.65
C GLN A 294 -23.90 -4.21 2.38
N LEU A 295 -23.60 -4.93 1.30
CA LEU A 295 -24.33 -4.83 0.04
C LEU A 295 -25.40 -5.93 -0.02
N GLN A 296 -26.67 -5.55 -0.10
CA GLN A 296 -27.80 -6.45 -0.33
C GLN A 296 -28.57 -5.99 -1.57
N GLY A 297 -28.56 -6.79 -2.63
CA GLY A 297 -29.13 -6.38 -3.92
C GLY A 297 -28.45 -5.10 -4.45
N SER A 298 -29.23 -4.03 -4.62
CA SER A 298 -28.73 -2.71 -5.03
C SER A 298 -28.61 -1.71 -3.88
N THR A 299 -28.73 -2.16 -2.63
CA THR A 299 -28.64 -1.30 -1.44
C THR A 299 -27.34 -1.59 -0.71
N LEU A 300 -26.47 -0.58 -0.59
CA LEU A 300 -25.28 -0.61 0.25
C LEU A 300 -25.59 0.12 1.55
N THR A 301 -25.58 -0.61 2.66
CA THR A 301 -25.65 -0.01 4.00
C THR A 301 -24.23 0.17 4.53
N VAL A 302 -23.87 1.39 4.91
CA VAL A 302 -22.63 1.70 5.62
C VAL A 302 -22.99 2.13 7.03
N THR A 303 -22.42 1.48 8.04
CA THR A 303 -22.67 1.80 9.45
C THR A 303 -21.37 2.21 10.11
N VAL A 304 -21.33 3.43 10.63
CA VAL A 304 -20.30 3.95 11.53
C VAL A 304 -20.88 3.86 12.94
N ALA A 305 -20.46 2.88 13.72
CA ALA A 305 -20.99 2.69 15.07
C ALA A 305 -20.59 3.84 16.00
N PRO A 306 -21.35 4.07 17.10
CA PRO A 306 -20.86 4.87 18.21
C PRO A 306 -19.44 4.46 18.63
N THR A 307 -18.57 5.44 18.80
CA THR A 307 -17.22 5.23 19.31
C THR A 307 -17.28 4.72 20.75
N ALA A 308 -16.64 3.58 20.99
CA ALA A 308 -16.49 2.99 22.31
C ALA A 308 -15.19 3.48 22.99
N GLY A 309 -15.16 3.52 24.32
CA GLY A 309 -13.98 3.92 25.09
C GLY A 309 -13.93 5.41 25.44
N ASP A 310 -12.72 5.95 25.59
CA ASP A 310 -12.50 7.33 26.01
C ASP A 310 -12.65 8.31 24.85
N CYS A 311 -13.86 8.85 24.66
CA CYS A 311 -14.12 9.82 23.60
C CYS A 311 -13.41 11.18 23.80
N THR A 312 -12.71 11.41 24.92
CA THR A 312 -11.97 12.66 25.13
C THR A 312 -10.69 12.75 24.29
N VAL A 313 -10.19 11.62 23.78
CA VAL A 313 -9.04 11.57 22.86
C VAL A 313 -9.42 11.95 21.42
N LEU A 314 -10.72 12.05 21.14
CA LEU A 314 -11.24 12.41 19.83
C LEU A 314 -11.16 13.94 19.60
N PRO A 315 -10.99 14.39 18.35
CA PRO A 315 -11.13 15.80 18.03
C PRO A 315 -12.56 16.28 18.33
N LYS A 316 -12.68 17.49 18.90
CA LYS A 316 -13.97 18.11 19.27
C LYS A 316 -14.96 18.25 18.11
N LYS A 317 -14.47 18.31 16.88
CA LYS A 317 -15.25 18.33 15.66
C LYS A 317 -14.61 17.36 14.68
N ARG A 318 -15.43 16.50 14.07
CA ARG A 318 -14.99 15.54 13.07
C ARG A 318 -15.93 15.63 11.87
N GLN A 319 -15.33 15.77 10.70
CA GLN A 319 -16.01 15.58 9.42
C GLN A 319 -15.64 14.21 8.90
N LEU A 320 -16.62 13.46 8.37
CA LEU A 320 -16.37 12.21 7.66
C LEU A 320 -16.65 12.40 6.17
N THR A 321 -15.68 12.03 5.35
CA THR A 321 -15.81 12.01 3.89
C THR A 321 -15.68 10.57 3.42
N LEU A 322 -16.80 9.97 3.02
CA LEU A 322 -16.85 8.60 2.49
C LEU A 322 -16.75 8.65 0.98
N VAL A 323 -15.74 7.98 0.43
CA VAL A 323 -15.49 7.92 -1.02
C VAL A 323 -15.66 6.48 -1.51
N PHE A 324 -16.63 6.26 -2.39
CA PHE A 324 -16.93 4.95 -2.97
C PHE A 324 -16.23 4.80 -4.31
N LYS A 325 -15.11 4.07 -4.33
CA LYS A 325 -14.25 3.90 -5.51
C LYS A 325 -14.94 3.20 -6.68
N ASP A 326 -15.68 2.13 -6.38
CA ASP A 326 -16.17 1.21 -7.39
C ASP A 326 -17.64 1.41 -7.76
N LEU A 327 -18.35 2.35 -7.15
CA LEU A 327 -19.77 2.58 -7.42
C LEU A 327 -19.97 3.62 -8.53
N GLU A 328 -21.01 3.41 -9.33
CA GLU A 328 -21.48 4.35 -10.35
C GLU A 328 -22.20 5.53 -9.68
N PRO A 329 -21.61 6.74 -9.67
CA PRO A 329 -22.19 7.85 -8.91
C PRO A 329 -23.50 8.36 -9.49
N SER A 330 -23.72 8.21 -10.80
CA SER A 330 -24.89 8.78 -11.50
C SER A 330 -26.23 8.15 -11.12
N VAL A 331 -26.21 6.97 -10.51
CA VAL A 331 -27.41 6.23 -10.08
C VAL A 331 -27.48 6.05 -8.55
N LEU A 332 -26.46 6.50 -7.83
CA LEU A 332 -26.33 6.32 -6.40
C LEU A 332 -27.08 7.43 -5.66
N THR A 333 -27.96 7.06 -4.74
CA THR A 333 -28.70 8.00 -3.88
C THR A 333 -28.58 7.57 -2.43
N CYS A 334 -28.59 8.51 -1.51
CA CYS A 334 -28.52 8.24 -0.07
C CYS A 334 -29.64 9.03 0.62
N ALA A 335 -30.35 8.38 1.54
CA ALA A 335 -31.48 9.02 2.22
C ALA A 335 -31.02 10.04 3.27
N GLU A 336 -29.88 9.76 3.91
CA GLU A 336 -29.37 10.50 5.06
C GLU A 336 -28.44 11.66 4.67
N ALA A 337 -27.89 11.66 3.46
CA ALA A 337 -26.92 12.67 3.03
C ALA A 337 -26.88 12.84 1.50
N GLU A 338 -26.37 13.99 1.05
CA GLU A 338 -26.16 14.24 -0.38
C GLU A 338 -25.02 13.39 -0.94
N VAL A 339 -25.25 12.77 -2.10
CA VAL A 339 -24.22 12.06 -2.87
C VAL A 339 -23.70 13.01 -3.95
N THR A 340 -22.41 13.31 -3.88
CA THR A 340 -21.70 14.18 -4.84
C THR A 340 -20.63 13.40 -5.60
N GLN A 341 -19.94 14.05 -6.53
CA GLN A 341 -18.77 13.49 -7.22
C GLN A 341 -17.53 14.32 -6.93
N ASN A 342 -16.43 13.66 -6.54
CA ASN A 342 -15.15 14.33 -6.37
C ASN A 342 -14.48 14.61 -7.73
N ALA A 343 -13.29 15.24 -7.72
CA ALA A 343 -12.55 15.56 -8.95
C ALA A 343 -12.13 14.33 -9.78
N ALA A 344 -12.08 13.15 -9.19
CA ALA A 344 -11.83 11.86 -9.87
C ALA A 344 -13.14 11.19 -10.37
N GLY A 345 -14.28 11.88 -10.23
CA GLY A 345 -15.60 11.37 -10.58
C GLY A 345 -16.08 10.25 -9.66
N GLU A 346 -15.60 10.17 -8.41
CA GLU A 346 -15.96 9.14 -7.43
C GLU A 346 -17.12 9.59 -6.55
N ALA A 347 -18.06 8.69 -6.30
CA ALA A 347 -19.22 9.00 -5.47
C ALA A 347 -18.75 9.31 -4.05
N THR A 348 -19.17 10.45 -3.54
CA THR A 348 -18.68 11.00 -2.28
C THR A 348 -19.85 11.48 -1.42
N VAL A 349 -19.84 11.07 -0.15
CA VAL A 349 -20.78 11.54 0.87
C VAL A 349 -19.97 12.25 1.96
N ILE A 350 -20.36 13.48 2.30
CA ILE A 350 -19.69 14.29 3.32
C ILE A 350 -20.66 14.50 4.48
N LEU A 351 -20.22 14.15 5.68
CA LEU A 351 -20.94 14.36 6.93
C LEU A 351 -20.20 15.44 7.74
N THR A 352 -20.69 16.68 7.67
CA THR A 352 -20.03 17.85 8.27
C THR A 352 -20.13 17.90 9.79
N ASP A 353 -21.23 17.40 10.35
CA ASP A 353 -21.56 17.46 11.77
C ASP A 353 -21.66 16.05 12.37
N TYR A 354 -20.69 15.20 12.05
CA TYR A 354 -20.64 13.82 12.56
C TYR A 354 -20.32 13.81 14.05
N ASP A 355 -21.21 13.21 14.85
CA ASP A 355 -21.00 12.96 16.27
C ASP A 355 -20.49 11.51 16.48
N PRO A 356 -19.21 11.33 16.87
CA PRO A 356 -18.65 10.01 17.11
C PRO A 356 -19.35 9.25 18.23
N THR A 357 -19.98 9.93 19.19
CA THR A 357 -20.63 9.27 20.34
C THR A 357 -22.00 8.68 19.99
N VAL A 358 -22.59 9.10 18.87
CA VAL A 358 -23.89 8.60 18.37
C VAL A 358 -23.71 7.68 17.18
N GLY A 359 -22.65 7.87 16.38
CA GLY A 359 -22.45 7.14 15.14
C GLY A 359 -23.42 7.58 14.04
N THR A 360 -23.44 6.86 12.92
CA THR A 360 -24.35 7.10 11.80
C THR A 360 -24.54 5.84 10.96
N GLN A 361 -25.64 5.79 10.21
CA GLN A 361 -25.91 4.75 9.24
C GLN A 361 -26.39 5.38 7.94
N LEU A 362 -25.81 4.96 6.82
CA LEU A 362 -26.12 5.45 5.48
C LEU A 362 -26.69 4.33 4.63
N HIS A 363 -27.82 4.59 3.96
CA HIS A 363 -28.46 3.64 3.07
C HIS A 363 -28.34 4.13 1.63
N LEU A 364 -27.31 3.65 0.93
CA LEU A 364 -27.06 3.99 -0.46
C LEU A 364 -27.85 3.07 -1.40
N GLN A 365 -28.83 3.64 -2.10
CA GLN A 365 -29.64 2.95 -3.10
C GLN A 365 -29.04 3.09 -4.50
N GLY A 366 -29.22 2.07 -5.34
CA GLY A 366 -28.66 2.06 -6.69
C GLY A 366 -27.17 1.72 -6.73
N ALA A 367 -26.65 1.02 -5.71
CA ALA A 367 -25.25 0.61 -5.62
C ALA A 367 -24.88 -0.42 -6.71
N THR A 368 -24.57 0.06 -7.91
CA THR A 368 -24.05 -0.72 -9.03
C THR A 368 -22.60 -0.37 -9.29
N TYR A 369 -21.81 -1.34 -9.77
CA TYR A 369 -20.41 -1.10 -10.09
C TYR A 369 -20.26 -0.13 -11.27
N ARG A 370 -19.27 0.75 -11.17
CA ARG A 370 -18.85 1.64 -12.24
C ARG A 370 -18.45 0.84 -13.46
N LYS A 371 -18.93 1.27 -14.63
CA LYS A 371 -18.51 0.66 -15.90
C LYS A 371 -17.03 0.88 -16.14
N ALA A 372 -16.29 -0.22 -16.26
CA ALA A 372 -14.88 -0.17 -16.64
C ALA A 372 -14.73 0.44 -18.05
N VAL A 373 -13.61 1.15 -18.29
CA VAL A 373 -13.23 1.61 -19.64
C VAL A 373 -13.26 0.41 -20.59
N PRO A 374 -13.91 0.46 -21.76
CA PRO A 374 -14.03 -0.70 -22.64
C PRO A 374 -12.69 -1.39 -22.93
N VAL A 375 -12.65 -2.72 -22.86
CA VAL A 375 -11.40 -3.51 -23.01
C VAL A 375 -10.64 -3.16 -24.29
N ASN A 376 -11.33 -2.90 -25.41
CA ASN A 376 -10.72 -2.48 -26.67
C ASN A 376 -9.95 -1.16 -26.54
N ALA A 377 -10.49 -0.19 -25.79
CA ALA A 377 -9.83 1.09 -25.55
C ALA A 377 -8.60 0.92 -24.65
N ARG A 378 -8.68 0.04 -23.64
CA ARG A 378 -7.53 -0.31 -22.79
C ARG A 378 -6.41 -0.98 -23.61
N VAL A 379 -6.75 -1.94 -24.46
CA VAL A 379 -5.79 -2.59 -25.38
C VAL A 379 -5.18 -1.57 -26.35
N LEU A 380 -5.99 -0.69 -26.93
CA LEU A 380 -5.49 0.39 -27.79
C LEU A 380 -4.47 1.26 -27.07
N ASN A 381 -4.71 1.61 -25.79
CA ASN A 381 -3.76 2.40 -25.00
C ASN A 381 -2.39 1.70 -24.89
N ILE A 382 -2.35 0.39 -24.65
CA ILE A 382 -1.10 -0.39 -24.66
C ILE A 382 -0.38 -0.27 -26.01
N PHE A 383 -1.10 -0.39 -27.12
CA PHE A 383 -0.52 -0.18 -28.45
C PHE A 383 -0.04 1.25 -28.64
N CYS A 384 -0.77 2.27 -28.20
CA CYS A 384 -0.35 3.66 -28.28
C CYS A 384 0.99 3.88 -27.56
N ARG A 385 1.15 3.30 -26.36
CA ARG A 385 2.36 3.38 -25.53
C ARG A 385 3.57 2.62 -26.07
N TRP A 386 3.33 1.59 -26.89
CA TRP A 386 4.42 0.79 -27.45
C TRP A 386 5.40 1.66 -28.24
N GLN A 387 6.63 1.78 -27.72
CA GLN A 387 7.77 2.41 -28.36
C GLN A 387 8.33 1.48 -29.45
N GLY A 388 7.99 1.78 -30.71
CA GLY A 388 8.38 0.99 -31.87
C GLY A 388 7.86 1.61 -33.17
N SER A 389 8.21 0.99 -34.31
CA SER A 389 7.77 1.45 -35.63
C SER A 389 6.25 1.49 -35.75
N ASN A 390 5.68 2.65 -36.11
CA ASN A 390 4.25 2.82 -36.33
C ASN A 390 3.70 1.85 -37.40
N ALA A 391 4.49 1.51 -38.42
CA ALA A 391 4.11 0.52 -39.43
C ALA A 391 3.91 -0.87 -38.80
N HIS A 392 4.86 -1.30 -37.96
CA HIS A 392 4.78 -2.58 -37.25
C HIS A 392 3.63 -2.59 -36.24
N LYS A 393 3.46 -1.52 -35.45
CA LYS A 393 2.34 -1.37 -34.51
C LYS A 393 1.00 -1.46 -35.22
N THR A 394 0.86 -0.77 -36.34
CA THR A 394 -0.38 -0.75 -37.14
C THR A 394 -0.69 -2.13 -37.70
N GLU A 395 0.32 -2.85 -38.21
CA GLU A 395 0.17 -4.23 -38.66
C GLU A 395 -0.32 -5.13 -37.52
N CYS A 396 0.39 -5.14 -36.38
CA CYS A 396 0.01 -5.94 -35.22
C CYS A 396 -1.39 -5.62 -34.70
N TYR A 397 -1.82 -4.35 -34.75
CA TYR A 397 -3.11 -3.90 -34.23
C TYR A 397 -4.30 -4.24 -35.14
N ARG A 398 -4.11 -4.66 -36.41
CA ARG A 398 -5.22 -4.90 -37.36
C ARG A 398 -6.26 -5.87 -36.82
N LEU A 399 -5.83 -7.00 -36.25
CA LEU A 399 -6.73 -8.01 -35.69
C LEU A 399 -7.44 -7.51 -34.41
N PHE A 400 -6.77 -6.70 -33.60
CA PHE A 400 -7.36 -6.12 -32.39
C PHE A 400 -8.40 -5.05 -32.71
N LYS A 401 -8.19 -4.28 -33.79
CA LYS A 401 -9.12 -3.22 -34.22
C LYS A 401 -10.50 -3.74 -34.59
N ILE A 402 -10.56 -4.92 -35.20
CA ILE A 402 -11.82 -5.54 -35.65
C ILE A 402 -12.49 -6.40 -34.58
N ALA A 403 -11.74 -6.87 -33.58
CA ALA A 403 -12.26 -7.64 -32.47
C ALA A 403 -13.27 -6.82 -31.63
N LYS A 404 -14.39 -7.43 -31.29
CA LYS A 404 -15.50 -6.86 -30.51
C LYS A 404 -15.66 -7.52 -29.15
N THR A 405 -15.15 -8.73 -28.96
CA THR A 405 -15.24 -9.48 -27.71
C THR A 405 -13.87 -9.78 -27.11
N LYS A 406 -13.82 -10.12 -25.81
CA LYS A 406 -12.57 -10.56 -25.15
C LYS A 406 -12.01 -11.82 -25.79
N GLU A 407 -12.87 -12.73 -26.25
CA GLU A 407 -12.49 -13.97 -26.93
C GLU A 407 -11.78 -13.67 -28.26
N GLU A 408 -12.31 -12.72 -29.03
CA GLU A 408 -11.70 -12.28 -30.28
C GLU A 408 -10.37 -11.56 -30.04
N LEU A 409 -10.27 -10.73 -28.99
CA LEU A 409 -8.99 -10.11 -28.59
C LEU A 409 -7.96 -11.15 -28.16
N ARG A 410 -8.36 -12.18 -27.40
CA ARG A 410 -7.47 -13.30 -27.03
C ARG A 410 -7.01 -14.07 -28.26
N ARG A 411 -7.89 -14.27 -29.25
CA ARG A 411 -7.52 -14.89 -30.53
C ARG A 411 -6.54 -14.01 -31.31
N ALA A 412 -6.80 -12.70 -31.40
CA ALA A 412 -5.88 -11.75 -32.02
C ALA A 412 -4.50 -11.79 -31.36
N LEU A 413 -4.43 -11.82 -30.03
CA LEU A 413 -3.19 -11.93 -29.28
C LEU A 413 -2.41 -13.24 -29.56
N LYS A 414 -3.11 -14.36 -29.75
CA LYS A 414 -2.47 -15.63 -30.15
C LYS A 414 -1.92 -15.59 -31.57
N CYS A 415 -2.62 -14.93 -32.49
CA CYS A 415 -2.24 -14.85 -33.90
C CYS A 415 -1.19 -13.76 -34.21
N THR A 416 -1.06 -12.74 -33.36
CA THR A 416 -0.13 -11.62 -33.57
C THR A 416 1.19 -11.82 -32.84
N ARG A 417 2.31 -11.66 -33.54
CA ARG A 417 3.64 -11.62 -32.90
C ARG A 417 3.89 -10.23 -32.30
N LEU A 418 3.72 -10.12 -30.99
CA LEU A 418 4.04 -8.92 -30.22
C LEU A 418 5.35 -9.12 -29.44
N PRO A 419 6.13 -8.06 -29.17
CA PRO A 419 7.23 -8.12 -28.21
C PRO A 419 6.72 -8.63 -26.84
N GLY A 420 7.52 -9.42 -26.13
CA GLY A 420 7.10 -10.09 -24.90
C GLY A 420 6.47 -9.17 -23.85
N THR A 421 7.05 -7.98 -23.60
CA THR A 421 6.47 -7.00 -22.68
C THR A 421 5.11 -6.49 -23.15
N VAL A 422 4.97 -6.16 -24.44
CA VAL A 422 3.71 -5.64 -25.01
C VAL A 422 2.63 -6.73 -24.94
N ARG A 423 2.99 -7.97 -25.28
CA ARG A 423 2.13 -9.15 -25.13
C ARG A 423 1.60 -9.27 -23.69
N ARG A 424 2.48 -9.25 -22.69
CA ARG A 424 2.08 -9.39 -21.28
C ARG A 424 1.19 -8.25 -20.76
N ALA A 425 1.43 -7.02 -21.21
CA ALA A 425 0.56 -5.89 -20.86
C ALA A 425 -0.84 -6.00 -21.49
N VAL A 426 -0.92 -6.53 -22.72
CA VAL A 426 -2.21 -6.88 -23.33
C VAL A 426 -2.87 -8.04 -22.58
N GLU A 427 -2.11 -9.07 -22.17
CA GLU A 427 -2.63 -10.19 -21.37
C GLU A 427 -3.25 -9.72 -20.05
N GLU A 428 -2.54 -8.88 -19.30
CA GLU A 428 -3.08 -8.24 -18.09
C GLU A 428 -4.41 -7.52 -18.37
N THR A 429 -4.46 -6.71 -19.43
CA THR A 429 -5.66 -5.95 -19.80
C THR A 429 -6.87 -6.85 -20.08
N LEU A 430 -6.63 -8.03 -20.66
CA LEU A 430 -7.66 -9.02 -20.98
C LEU A 430 -8.10 -9.84 -19.75
N LEU A 431 -7.30 -9.86 -18.69
CA LEU A 431 -7.60 -10.52 -17.42
C LEU A 431 -8.37 -9.61 -16.45
N GLN A 432 -8.38 -8.30 -16.67
CA GLN A 432 -9.21 -7.37 -15.92
C GLN A 432 -10.70 -7.74 -16.07
N THR A 433 -11.45 -7.65 -14.97
CA THR A 433 -12.89 -7.90 -14.92
C THR A 433 -13.61 -6.74 -15.61
N ASP A 434 -14.57 -7.05 -16.49
CA ASP A 434 -15.49 -6.02 -16.97
C ASP A 434 -16.64 -5.91 -15.96
N ALA A 435 -17.11 -4.68 -15.72
CA ALA A 435 -18.09 -4.35 -14.68
C ALA A 435 -19.39 -5.13 -14.79
#